data_AF-A0A5J4RFD0-F1
#
_entry.id   AF-A0A5J4RFD0-F1
#
_cell.length_a   1.000
_cell.length_b   1.000
_cell.length_c   1.000
_cell.angle_alpha   90.00
_cell.angle_beta   90.00
_cell.angle_gamma   90.00
#
_symmetry.space_group_name_H-M   'P 1'
#
loop_
_entity.id
_entity.type
_entity.pdbx_description
1 polymer ?
#
loop_
_entity_poly.entity_id
_entity_poly.type
_entity_poly.pdbx_seq_one_letter_code
_entity_poly.pdbx_strand_id
1 'polypeptide(L)'
;MSGTTISKIIQQGNVGGSGIKATISSESSVQIKEQCLFEECISESGVGGAVKIQQNGGILNIQKTTMKKCKALNGGAIYALITSFQEFLISQEVYFEECEAVGEDLLSGRGGAIYINLEQNAPYEFTVGIGTHFNLNKANKFGRDAFVYCKNIDDLEHDIRFLFDVFDDSYDKNNALYGTEYASEIELGDSQRIDYDLLKLMLPYYNDTIYISEDQLIADDTQKCGRLKLPCLTLRFR
;
A
#
# COMPACT_ATOMS: atom_id res chain seq x y z
N MET A 1 4.69 -16.91 13.24
CA MET A 1 5.52 -17.91 12.55
C MET A 1 6.91 -17.35 12.32
N SER A 2 7.91 -18.24 12.27
CA SER A 2 9.34 -17.93 12.19
C SER A 2 10.01 -18.98 11.31
N GLY A 3 10.88 -18.58 10.37
CA GLY A 3 11.70 -19.49 9.55
C GLY A 3 10.90 -20.50 8.74
N THR A 4 9.68 -20.15 8.33
CA THR A 4 8.74 -21.09 7.71
C THR A 4 8.64 -20.84 6.20
N THR A 5 8.59 -21.92 5.42
CA THR A 5 8.30 -21.86 3.98
C THR A 5 6.90 -22.38 3.70
N ILE A 6 6.10 -21.59 2.99
CA ILE A 6 4.82 -21.97 2.40
C ILE A 6 4.98 -21.80 0.89
N SER A 7 4.84 -22.88 0.12
CA SER A 7 5.08 -22.79 -1.31
C SER A 7 4.18 -23.67 -2.16
N LYS A 8 4.00 -23.26 -3.43
CA LYS A 8 3.31 -24.01 -4.49
C LYS A 8 1.88 -24.38 -4.12
N ILE A 9 1.15 -23.40 -3.60
CA ILE A 9 -0.26 -23.56 -3.23
C ILE A 9 -1.09 -22.82 -4.26
N ILE A 10 -1.98 -23.55 -4.93
CA ILE A 10 -2.95 -23.00 -5.87
C ILE A 10 -4.34 -23.22 -5.30
N GLN A 11 -4.97 -22.13 -4.88
CA GLN A 11 -6.32 -22.14 -4.34
C GLN A 11 -7.35 -21.91 -5.44
N GLN A 12 -8.25 -22.88 -5.61
CA GLN A 12 -9.47 -22.72 -6.41
C GLN A 12 -10.57 -22.13 -5.51
N GLY A 13 -11.15 -21.00 -5.92
CA GLY A 13 -12.21 -20.30 -5.18
C GLY A 13 -11.98 -18.79 -5.05
N ASN A 14 -13.00 -18.08 -4.58
CA ASN A 14 -13.05 -16.61 -4.58
C ASN A 14 -12.65 -15.94 -3.25
N VAL A 15 -12.10 -16.71 -2.31
CA VAL A 15 -11.77 -16.18 -0.99
C VAL A 15 -10.39 -15.54 -0.99
N GLY A 16 -9.36 -16.28 -1.40
CA GLY A 16 -7.96 -15.87 -1.33
C GLY A 16 -7.27 -16.15 0.01
N GLY A 17 -6.02 -15.71 0.15
CA GLY A 17 -5.15 -16.05 1.28
C GLY A 17 -4.70 -17.51 1.22
N SER A 18 -4.17 -17.97 0.08
CA SER A 18 -3.88 -19.39 -0.14
C SER A 18 -2.89 -19.98 0.89
N GLY A 19 -1.96 -19.17 1.38
CA GLY A 19 -1.07 -19.53 2.48
C GLY A 19 -1.68 -19.22 3.85
N ILE A 20 -2.11 -17.96 4.06
CA ILE A 20 -2.71 -17.50 5.31
C ILE A 20 -3.96 -16.70 5.01
N LYS A 21 -5.06 -17.11 5.63
CA LYS A 21 -6.26 -16.31 5.80
C LYS A 21 -6.50 -16.13 7.29
N ALA A 22 -6.55 -14.88 7.76
CA ALA A 22 -6.80 -14.60 9.17
C ALA A 22 -7.73 -13.41 9.37
N THR A 23 -8.46 -13.46 10.49
CA THR A 23 -9.16 -12.31 11.07
C THR A 23 -8.44 -11.94 12.35
N ILE A 24 -8.00 -10.69 12.47
CA ILE A 24 -7.28 -10.18 13.65
C ILE A 24 -8.24 -9.26 14.39
N SER A 25 -8.62 -9.65 15.60
CA SER A 25 -9.45 -8.84 16.49
C SER A 25 -8.58 -8.16 17.56
N SER A 26 -9.18 -7.31 18.38
CA SER A 26 -8.53 -6.78 19.59
C SER A 26 -7.84 -7.87 20.39
N GLU A 27 -6.65 -7.56 20.93
CA GLU A 27 -5.80 -8.47 21.71
C GLU A 27 -5.25 -9.69 20.94
N SER A 28 -5.57 -9.86 19.65
CA SER A 28 -4.98 -10.86 18.78
C SER A 28 -3.74 -10.32 18.07
N SER A 29 -2.83 -11.22 17.67
CA SER A 29 -1.71 -10.85 16.83
C SER A 29 -1.36 -11.90 15.78
N VAL A 30 -0.92 -11.43 14.61
CA VAL A 30 -0.28 -12.24 13.57
C VAL A 30 1.12 -11.69 13.37
N GLN A 31 2.12 -12.52 13.65
CA GLN A 31 3.54 -12.20 13.53
C GLN A 31 4.15 -13.12 12.48
N ILE A 32 4.67 -12.58 11.38
CA ILE A 32 5.39 -13.33 10.33
C ILE A 32 6.81 -12.78 10.31
N LYS A 33 7.77 -13.52 10.87
CA LYS A 33 9.11 -13.00 11.16
C LYS A 33 10.21 -14.00 10.78
N GLU A 34 11.45 -13.56 10.86
CA GLU A 34 12.66 -14.40 10.81
C GLU A 34 12.72 -15.33 9.59
N GLN A 35 12.91 -14.76 8.41
CA GLN A 35 13.17 -15.49 7.16
C GLN A 35 12.02 -16.43 6.75
N CYS A 36 10.79 -15.95 6.83
CA CYS A 36 9.66 -16.66 6.22
C CYS A 36 9.69 -16.53 4.69
N LEU A 37 9.25 -17.56 3.98
CA LEU A 37 9.11 -17.58 2.53
C LEU A 37 7.69 -17.99 2.12
N PHE A 38 7.07 -17.17 1.28
CA PHE A 38 5.86 -17.50 0.55
C PHE A 38 6.20 -17.54 -0.94
N GLU A 39 6.18 -18.71 -1.57
CA GLU A 39 6.58 -18.86 -2.97
C GLU A 39 5.48 -19.54 -3.79
N GLU A 40 5.09 -18.96 -4.93
CA GLU A 40 4.04 -19.56 -5.80
C GLU A 40 2.72 -19.81 -5.03
N CYS A 41 2.33 -18.85 -4.18
CA CYS A 41 1.02 -18.82 -3.51
C CYS A 41 0.01 -18.10 -4.40
N ILE A 42 -0.92 -18.85 -4.99
CA ILE A 42 -1.81 -18.39 -6.05
C ILE A 42 -3.27 -18.54 -5.62
N SER A 43 -4.04 -17.46 -5.73
CA SER A 43 -5.49 -17.43 -5.55
C SER A 43 -6.16 -17.02 -6.86
N GLU A 44 -6.62 -17.99 -7.65
CA GLU A 44 -7.05 -17.76 -9.04
C GLU A 44 -8.24 -16.81 -9.20
N SER A 45 -9.15 -16.80 -8.23
CA SER A 45 -10.34 -15.93 -8.23
C SER A 45 -10.51 -15.17 -6.91
N GLY A 46 -9.50 -15.21 -6.04
CA GLY A 46 -9.51 -14.59 -4.71
C GLY A 46 -8.57 -13.38 -4.62
N VAL A 47 -8.43 -12.82 -3.42
CA VAL A 47 -7.55 -11.68 -3.13
C VAL A 47 -6.45 -12.08 -2.14
N GLY A 48 -5.27 -11.48 -2.21
CA GLY A 48 -4.17 -11.83 -1.31
C GLY A 48 -3.60 -13.20 -1.64
N GLY A 49 -2.71 -13.30 -2.63
CA GLY A 49 -2.27 -14.61 -3.14
C GLY A 49 -1.63 -15.46 -2.05
N ALA A 50 -0.75 -14.87 -1.26
CA ALA A 50 -0.18 -15.51 -0.07
C ALA A 50 -1.03 -15.27 1.18
N VAL A 51 -1.32 -14.00 1.46
CA VAL A 51 -1.89 -13.56 2.74
C VAL A 51 -3.15 -12.73 2.51
N LYS A 52 -4.25 -13.13 3.13
CA LYS A 52 -5.47 -12.34 3.25
C LYS A 52 -5.77 -12.06 4.72
N ILE A 53 -5.76 -10.79 5.10
CA ILE A 53 -6.09 -10.34 6.45
C ILE A 53 -7.38 -9.54 6.44
N GLN A 54 -8.26 -9.83 7.39
CA GLN A 54 -9.26 -8.88 7.86
C GLN A 54 -8.85 -8.41 9.26
N GLN A 55 -8.48 -7.14 9.39
CA GLN A 55 -8.02 -6.56 10.64
C GLN A 55 -9.11 -5.67 11.22
N ASN A 56 -9.64 -6.11 12.36
CA ASN A 56 -10.68 -5.45 13.15
C ASN A 56 -10.15 -5.09 14.55
N GLY A 57 -8.84 -4.90 14.68
CA GLY A 57 -8.11 -4.66 15.91
C GLY A 57 -6.72 -5.32 15.89
N GLY A 58 -6.08 -5.39 17.06
CA GLY A 58 -4.88 -6.20 17.26
C GLY A 58 -3.69 -5.83 16.37
N ILE A 59 -2.75 -6.77 16.25
CA ILE A 59 -1.42 -6.50 15.69
C ILE A 59 -1.15 -7.40 14.47
N LEU A 60 -0.84 -6.79 13.33
CA LEU A 60 -0.19 -7.45 12.20
C LEU A 60 1.25 -6.93 12.09
N ASN A 61 2.22 -7.85 12.14
CA ASN A 61 3.63 -7.49 11.99
C ASN A 61 4.35 -8.52 11.10
N ILE A 62 4.81 -8.04 9.94
CA ILE A 62 5.54 -8.82 8.93
C ILE A 62 6.95 -8.25 8.79
N GLN A 63 7.95 -9.08 9.09
CA GLN A 63 9.37 -8.72 9.08
C GLN A 63 10.19 -9.86 8.49
N LYS A 64 11.34 -9.55 7.88
CA LYS A 64 12.31 -10.52 7.35
C LYS A 64 11.63 -11.62 6.54
N THR A 65 10.82 -11.26 5.56
CA THR A 65 9.94 -12.21 4.85
C THR A 65 10.02 -11.96 3.35
N THR A 66 10.15 -13.03 2.58
CA THR A 66 10.10 -12.98 1.12
C THR A 66 8.76 -13.54 0.64
N MET A 67 8.06 -12.77 -0.18
CA MET A 67 6.88 -13.22 -0.91
C MET A 67 7.21 -13.16 -2.40
N LYS A 68 7.17 -14.32 -3.06
CA LYS A 68 7.70 -14.51 -4.41
C LYS A 68 6.69 -15.20 -5.31
N LYS A 69 6.49 -14.67 -6.52
CA LYS A 69 5.60 -15.26 -7.54
C LYS A 69 4.19 -15.52 -7.01
N CYS A 70 3.73 -14.71 -6.05
CA CYS A 70 2.39 -14.79 -5.53
C CYS A 70 1.42 -14.10 -6.50
N LYS A 71 0.20 -14.63 -6.62
CA LYS A 71 -0.78 -14.11 -7.58
C LYS A 71 -2.20 -14.11 -7.03
N ALA A 72 -2.94 -13.03 -7.27
CA ALA A 72 -4.35 -12.91 -6.91
C ALA A 72 -5.08 -11.84 -7.74
N LEU A 73 -6.39 -11.67 -7.53
CA LEU A 73 -7.16 -10.63 -8.20
C LEU A 73 -6.73 -9.21 -7.77
N ASN A 74 -6.52 -9.03 -6.47
CA ASN A 74 -5.94 -7.82 -5.88
C ASN A 74 -5.00 -8.24 -4.76
N GLY A 75 -3.91 -7.50 -4.57
CA GLY A 75 -2.91 -7.86 -3.57
C GLY A 75 -2.24 -9.17 -3.96
N GLY A 76 -1.43 -9.17 -5.00
CA GLY A 76 -0.86 -10.40 -5.55
C GLY A 76 -0.17 -11.26 -4.49
N ALA A 77 0.47 -10.62 -3.49
CA ALA A 77 0.92 -11.28 -2.28
C ALA A 77 -0.03 -11.06 -1.10
N ILE A 78 -0.29 -9.80 -0.73
CA ILE A 78 -1.03 -9.42 0.48
C ILE A 78 -2.28 -8.63 0.12
N TYR A 79 -3.42 -9.07 0.64
CA TYR A 79 -4.63 -8.26 0.70
C TYR A 79 -5.02 -8.04 2.17
N ALA A 80 -5.15 -6.78 2.57
CA ALA A 80 -5.59 -6.39 3.89
C ALA A 80 -6.89 -5.60 3.81
N LEU A 81 -7.94 -6.07 4.48
CA LEU A 81 -9.14 -5.30 4.79
C LEU A 81 -9.05 -4.81 6.23
N ILE A 82 -9.05 -3.51 6.42
CA ILE A 82 -8.79 -2.87 7.71
C ILE A 82 -10.03 -2.07 8.10
N THR A 83 -10.58 -2.40 9.27
CA THR A 83 -11.64 -1.63 9.93
C THR A 83 -11.13 -0.95 11.20
N SER A 84 -10.15 -1.56 11.87
CA SER A 84 -9.43 -1.04 13.03
C SER A 84 -8.14 -1.85 13.22
N PHE A 85 -7.14 -1.28 13.90
CA PHE A 85 -5.94 -2.00 14.33
C PHE A 85 -5.30 -1.34 15.55
N GLN A 86 -4.50 -2.12 16.29
CA GLN A 86 -3.51 -1.59 17.22
C GLN A 86 -2.18 -1.34 16.51
N GLU A 87 -1.78 -2.23 15.60
CA GLU A 87 -0.58 -2.07 14.77
C GLU A 87 -0.76 -2.80 13.42
N PHE A 88 -0.32 -2.14 12.35
CA PHE A 88 -0.11 -2.75 11.04
C PHE A 88 1.29 -2.37 10.57
N LEU A 89 2.21 -3.32 10.55
CA LEU A 89 3.59 -3.09 10.17
C LEU A 89 4.10 -4.14 9.18
N ILE A 90 4.60 -3.68 8.05
CA ILE A 90 5.41 -4.46 7.09
C ILE A 90 6.74 -3.72 6.98
N SER A 91 7.85 -4.29 7.45
CA SER A 91 9.15 -3.59 7.45
C SER A 91 10.31 -4.54 7.68
N GLN A 92 11.55 -4.05 7.64
CA GLN A 92 12.76 -4.80 8.00
C GLN A 92 12.99 -6.04 7.14
N GLU A 93 13.61 -5.86 5.97
CA GLU A 93 14.00 -6.94 5.05
C GLU A 93 12.79 -7.75 4.54
N VAL A 94 11.74 -7.05 4.12
CA VAL A 94 10.60 -7.67 3.44
C VAL A 94 10.75 -7.51 1.93
N TYR A 95 10.62 -8.60 1.19
CA TYR A 95 10.82 -8.62 -0.25
C TYR A 95 9.56 -9.12 -0.95
N PHE A 96 9.08 -8.36 -1.92
CA PHE A 96 8.04 -8.76 -2.85
C PHE A 96 8.64 -8.90 -4.25
N GLU A 97 8.73 -10.13 -4.72
CA GLU A 97 9.40 -10.48 -5.97
C GLU A 97 8.43 -11.14 -6.95
N GLU A 98 8.29 -10.58 -8.15
CA GLU A 98 7.48 -11.16 -9.21
C GLU A 98 6.01 -11.42 -8.79
N CYS A 99 5.48 -10.66 -7.83
CA CYS A 99 4.09 -10.77 -7.40
C CYS A 99 3.16 -10.10 -8.44
N GLU A 100 1.98 -10.68 -8.64
CA GLU A 100 1.06 -10.25 -9.71
C GLU A 100 -0.38 -10.08 -9.22
N ALA A 101 -0.96 -8.91 -9.47
CA ALA A 101 -2.40 -8.68 -9.40
C ALA A 101 -3.02 -8.76 -10.80
N VAL A 102 -3.92 -9.72 -11.00
CA VAL A 102 -4.59 -9.95 -12.28
C VAL A 102 -6.07 -9.59 -12.22
N GLY A 103 -6.62 -9.13 -13.33
CA GLY A 103 -8.03 -8.76 -13.37
C GLY A 103 -8.34 -7.84 -14.53
N GLU A 104 -9.54 -7.99 -15.07
CA GLU A 104 -10.02 -7.20 -16.22
C GLU A 104 -11.20 -6.30 -15.81
N ASP A 105 -11.98 -6.70 -14.80
CA ASP A 105 -13.12 -5.92 -14.30
C ASP A 105 -12.70 -4.67 -13.52
N LEU A 106 -13.62 -3.74 -13.34
CA LEU A 106 -13.35 -2.43 -12.71
C LEU A 106 -12.81 -2.54 -11.27
N LEU A 107 -12.97 -3.67 -10.59
CA LEU A 107 -12.66 -3.85 -9.17
C LEU A 107 -11.42 -4.73 -8.91
N SER A 108 -10.80 -5.30 -9.95
CA SER A 108 -9.64 -6.19 -9.85
C SER A 108 -8.41 -5.67 -10.61
N GLY A 109 -7.28 -6.37 -10.48
CA GLY A 109 -6.03 -6.06 -11.16
C GLY A 109 -5.18 -4.98 -10.49
N ARG A 110 -5.31 -4.79 -9.17
CA ARG A 110 -4.62 -3.74 -8.41
C ARG A 110 -3.78 -4.27 -7.27
N GLY A 111 -2.70 -3.57 -6.91
CA GLY A 111 -1.84 -3.96 -5.80
C GLY A 111 -1.06 -5.22 -6.12
N GLY A 112 -0.11 -5.15 -7.06
CA GLY A 112 0.62 -6.32 -7.55
C GLY A 112 1.32 -7.10 -6.44
N ALA A 113 1.89 -6.41 -5.46
CA ALA A 113 2.31 -7.03 -4.21
C ALA A 113 1.28 -6.84 -3.09
N ILE A 114 0.93 -5.59 -2.76
CA ILE A 114 0.10 -5.25 -1.59
C ILE A 114 -1.16 -4.50 -2.02
N TYR A 115 -2.31 -4.90 -1.49
CA TYR A 115 -3.55 -4.13 -1.53
C TYR A 115 -4.05 -3.87 -0.11
N ILE A 116 -4.24 -2.60 0.24
CA ILE A 116 -4.78 -2.16 1.53
C ILE A 116 -6.15 -1.53 1.29
N ASN A 117 -7.18 -2.09 1.92
CA ASN A 117 -8.55 -1.58 1.90
C ASN A 117 -8.90 -1.04 3.28
N LEU A 118 -9.03 0.28 3.40
CA LEU A 118 -9.42 0.96 4.63
C LEU A 118 -10.94 1.19 4.58
N GLU A 119 -11.70 0.68 5.55
CA GLU A 119 -13.14 0.96 5.66
C GLU A 119 -13.42 2.34 6.28
N GLN A 120 -14.70 2.76 6.30
CA GLN A 120 -15.16 4.13 6.60
C GLN A 120 -14.51 4.83 7.80
N ASN A 121 -14.22 4.08 8.87
CA ASN A 121 -13.67 4.58 10.12
C ASN A 121 -12.32 3.95 10.47
N ALA A 122 -11.65 3.34 9.48
CA ALA A 122 -10.36 2.73 9.71
C ALA A 122 -9.31 3.79 10.03
N PRO A 123 -8.41 3.52 10.99
CA PRO A 123 -7.23 4.35 11.20
C PRO A 123 -6.35 4.35 9.94
N TYR A 124 -5.57 5.40 9.75
CA TYR A 124 -4.64 5.51 8.63
C TYR A 124 -3.22 5.13 8.97
N GLU A 125 -2.91 4.92 10.25
CA GLU A 125 -1.59 4.72 10.85
C GLU A 125 -0.91 3.37 10.51
N PHE A 126 -1.26 2.72 9.39
CA PHE A 126 -0.53 1.55 8.92
C PHE A 126 0.85 1.95 8.39
N THR A 127 1.82 1.04 8.43
CA THR A 127 3.17 1.30 7.93
C THR A 127 3.66 0.18 7.02
N VAL A 128 3.92 0.54 5.76
CA VAL A 128 4.80 -0.20 4.84
C VAL A 128 6.16 0.48 4.89
N GLY A 129 6.98 -0.01 5.81
CA GLY A 129 8.15 0.64 6.34
C GLY A 129 9.44 0.45 5.54
N ILE A 130 10.49 1.10 6.03
CA ILE A 130 11.88 0.99 5.55
C ILE A 130 12.31 -0.49 5.51
N GLY A 131 13.10 -0.82 4.48
CA GLY A 131 13.56 -2.19 4.23
C GLY A 131 12.48 -3.09 3.61
N THR A 132 11.41 -2.50 3.08
CA THR A 132 10.50 -3.18 2.15
C THR A 132 10.99 -2.95 0.73
N HIS A 133 11.16 -4.03 -0.02
CA HIS A 133 11.71 -4.03 -1.36
C HIS A 133 10.72 -4.65 -2.35
N PHE A 134 10.61 -4.05 -3.52
CA PHE A 134 9.73 -4.51 -4.59
C PHE A 134 10.56 -4.75 -5.86
N ASN A 135 10.42 -5.93 -6.45
CA ASN A 135 11.20 -6.31 -7.62
C ASN A 135 10.33 -7.06 -8.64
N LEU A 136 10.24 -6.53 -9.86
CA LEU A 136 9.53 -7.17 -11.00
C LEU A 136 8.06 -7.55 -10.74
N ASN A 137 7.39 -6.86 -9.80
CA ASN A 137 5.96 -7.04 -9.57
C ASN A 137 5.13 -6.56 -10.77
N LYS A 138 3.86 -6.97 -10.84
CA LYS A 138 2.94 -6.60 -11.92
C LYS A 138 1.54 -6.35 -11.38
N ALA A 139 0.86 -5.36 -11.96
CA ALA A 139 -0.57 -5.17 -11.79
C ALA A 139 -1.18 -4.93 -13.17
N ASN A 140 -2.27 -5.63 -13.50
CA ASN A 140 -2.99 -5.44 -14.76
C ASN A 140 -3.52 -4.01 -14.91
N LYS A 141 -3.81 -3.33 -13.79
CA LYS A 141 -4.33 -1.95 -13.76
C LYS A 141 -3.36 -1.02 -13.05
N PHE A 142 -3.43 -0.95 -11.73
CA PHE A 142 -2.77 0.11 -10.96
C PHE A 142 -2.09 -0.41 -9.69
N GLY A 143 -0.99 0.25 -9.30
CA GLY A 143 -0.28 -0.08 -8.07
C GLY A 143 0.41 -1.43 -8.16
N ARG A 144 1.35 -1.55 -9.08
CA ARG A 144 2.27 -2.68 -9.28
C ARG A 144 2.87 -3.16 -7.96
N ASP A 145 3.28 -2.26 -7.07
CA ASP A 145 3.84 -2.62 -5.78
C ASP A 145 2.79 -2.54 -4.70
N ALA A 146 2.12 -1.39 -4.58
CA ALA A 146 1.12 -1.18 -3.57
C ALA A 146 -0.07 -0.38 -4.10
N PHE A 147 -1.24 -0.75 -3.60
CA PHE A 147 -2.48 -0.03 -3.83
C PHE A 147 -3.21 0.21 -2.51
N VAL A 148 -3.75 1.42 -2.32
CA VAL A 148 -4.56 1.77 -1.15
C VAL A 148 -5.94 2.27 -1.56
N TYR A 149 -6.98 1.72 -0.95
CA TYR A 149 -8.35 2.19 -1.07
C TYR A 149 -8.74 2.83 0.26
N CYS A 150 -9.03 4.13 0.26
CA CYS A 150 -9.21 4.92 1.49
C CYS A 150 -10.28 6.00 1.32
N LYS A 151 -10.69 6.66 2.41
CA LYS A 151 -11.74 7.68 2.36
C LYS A 151 -11.28 8.89 1.55
N ASN A 152 -10.09 9.38 1.89
CA ASN A 152 -9.50 10.62 1.43
C ASN A 152 -7.98 10.45 1.41
N ILE A 153 -7.35 10.67 0.26
CA ILE A 153 -5.90 10.55 0.12
C ILE A 153 -5.18 11.69 0.83
N ASP A 154 -5.77 12.89 0.94
CA ASP A 154 -5.16 14.01 1.65
C ASP A 154 -4.99 13.67 3.15
N ASP A 155 -5.95 12.96 3.74
CA ASP A 155 -5.92 12.57 5.16
C ASP A 155 -5.04 11.33 5.42
N LEU A 156 -4.71 10.55 4.38
CA LEU A 156 -3.94 9.30 4.51
C LEU A 156 -2.54 9.53 5.10
N GLU A 157 -1.98 10.73 4.89
CA GLU A 157 -0.58 11.07 5.18
C GLU A 157 0.38 10.05 4.54
N HIS A 158 0.21 9.80 3.24
CA HIS A 158 0.89 8.71 2.51
C HIS A 158 2.42 8.69 2.68
N ASP A 159 3.04 9.86 2.90
CA ASP A 159 4.48 10.04 3.13
C ASP A 159 5.00 9.33 4.38
N ILE A 160 4.15 9.13 5.39
CA ILE A 160 4.52 8.44 6.63
C ILE A 160 3.93 7.02 6.71
N ARG A 161 3.08 6.63 5.74
CA ARG A 161 2.55 5.26 5.63
C ARG A 161 3.40 4.38 4.72
N PHE A 162 3.94 4.96 3.65
CA PHE A 162 4.81 4.28 2.69
C PHE A 162 6.23 4.83 2.79
N LEU A 163 7.09 4.14 3.55
CA LEU A 163 8.44 4.60 3.91
C LEU A 163 9.55 3.85 3.15
N PHE A 164 9.21 3.06 2.13
CA PHE A 164 10.23 2.45 1.25
C PHE A 164 10.87 3.52 0.36
N ASP A 165 12.13 3.33 0.00
CA ASP A 165 12.90 4.35 -0.70
C ASP A 165 12.48 4.47 -2.17
N VAL A 166 11.54 5.38 -2.43
CA VAL A 166 11.09 5.73 -3.78
C VAL A 166 12.10 6.60 -4.54
N PHE A 167 13.10 7.15 -3.86
CA PHE A 167 14.09 8.06 -4.44
C PHE A 167 15.33 7.33 -4.96
N ASP A 168 15.53 6.07 -4.56
CA ASP A 168 16.56 5.23 -5.15
C ASP A 168 16.40 5.17 -6.68
N ASP A 169 17.50 5.38 -7.40
CA ASP A 169 17.55 5.41 -8.87
C ASP A 169 17.17 4.06 -9.49
N SER A 170 17.33 2.97 -8.74
CA SER A 170 16.92 1.62 -9.15
C SER A 170 15.45 1.33 -8.92
N TYR A 171 14.74 2.18 -8.15
CA TYR A 171 13.32 1.98 -7.90
C TYR A 171 12.49 2.36 -9.13
N ASP A 172 11.83 1.36 -9.72
CA ASP A 172 10.94 1.55 -10.86
C ASP A 172 9.65 2.25 -10.42
N LYS A 173 9.51 3.53 -10.75
CA LYS A 173 8.33 4.34 -10.37
C LYS A 173 7.11 4.08 -11.24
N ASN A 174 7.26 3.37 -12.37
CA ASN A 174 6.17 3.16 -13.31
C ASN A 174 5.07 2.29 -12.69
N ASN A 175 3.87 2.84 -12.62
CA ASN A 175 2.70 2.17 -12.05
C ASN A 175 2.93 1.68 -10.60
N ALA A 176 3.81 2.28 -9.80
CA ALA A 176 4.31 1.61 -8.60
C ALA A 176 3.35 1.70 -7.38
N LEU A 177 2.95 2.91 -7.01
CA LEU A 177 2.12 3.17 -5.82
C LEU A 177 0.90 4.03 -6.18
N TYR A 178 -0.29 3.45 -6.01
CA TYR A 178 -1.54 4.07 -6.43
C TYR A 178 -2.58 4.04 -5.31
N GLY A 179 -3.58 4.90 -5.38
CA GLY A 179 -4.72 4.84 -4.49
C GLY A 179 -6.02 5.36 -5.07
N THR A 180 -7.12 4.97 -4.46
CA THR A 180 -8.47 5.43 -4.81
C THR A 180 -9.21 5.89 -3.56
N GLU A 181 -9.86 7.05 -3.69
CA GLU A 181 -10.80 7.59 -2.73
C GLU A 181 -12.19 6.98 -2.91
N TYR A 182 -12.88 6.66 -1.82
CA TYR A 182 -14.28 6.23 -1.87
C TYR A 182 -15.28 7.26 -1.37
N ALA A 183 -14.84 8.31 -0.68
CA ALA A 183 -15.74 9.39 -0.27
C ALA A 183 -16.24 10.15 -1.49
N SER A 184 -17.49 10.59 -1.44
CA SER A 184 -18.08 11.39 -2.51
C SER A 184 -17.43 12.76 -2.62
N GLU A 185 -17.53 13.39 -3.79
CA GLU A 185 -17.00 14.76 -4.00
C GLU A 185 -17.58 15.77 -3.00
N ILE A 186 -18.81 15.54 -2.52
CA ILE A 186 -19.46 16.36 -1.49
C ILE A 186 -18.75 16.21 -0.15
N GLU A 187 -18.35 14.99 0.22
CA GLU A 187 -17.63 14.72 1.47
C GLU A 187 -16.18 15.20 1.41
N LEU A 188 -15.55 15.11 0.24
CA LEU A 188 -14.17 15.55 0.01
C LEU A 188 -14.06 17.08 -0.12
N GLY A 189 -15.12 17.73 -0.63
CA GLY A 189 -15.06 19.13 -1.06
C GLY A 189 -14.18 19.34 -2.30
N ASP A 190 -13.85 18.27 -3.03
CA ASP A 190 -12.98 18.25 -4.21
C ASP A 190 -13.35 17.05 -5.12
N SER A 191 -12.82 17.02 -6.34
CA SER A 191 -13.00 15.89 -7.24
C SER A 191 -12.34 14.62 -6.70
N GLN A 192 -13.08 13.52 -6.74
CA GLN A 192 -12.62 12.22 -6.24
C GLN A 192 -11.42 11.73 -7.06
N ARG A 193 -10.36 11.29 -6.36
CA ARG A 193 -9.17 10.72 -6.98
C ARG A 193 -9.33 9.20 -7.12
N ILE A 194 -9.49 8.76 -8.36
CA ILE A 194 -9.58 7.35 -8.73
C ILE A 194 -8.29 6.91 -9.41
N ASP A 195 -7.72 5.79 -8.94
CA ASP A 195 -6.49 5.19 -9.47
C ASP A 195 -5.38 6.25 -9.61
N TYR A 196 -5.21 7.04 -8.56
CA TYR A 196 -4.31 8.17 -8.51
C TYR A 196 -2.90 7.73 -8.14
N ASP A 197 -1.93 8.20 -8.91
CA ASP A 197 -0.51 7.97 -8.68
C ASP A 197 -0.03 8.76 -7.46
N LEU A 198 0.15 8.06 -6.34
CA LEU A 198 0.54 8.68 -5.06
C LEU A 198 1.99 9.16 -5.08
N LEU A 199 2.84 8.62 -5.95
CA LEU A 199 4.21 9.11 -6.08
C LEU A 199 4.23 10.57 -6.52
N LYS A 200 3.22 11.02 -7.27
CA LYS A 200 3.08 12.44 -7.61
C LYS A 200 2.99 13.31 -6.37
N LEU A 201 2.46 12.83 -5.25
CA LEU A 201 2.38 13.55 -3.97
C LEU A 201 3.66 13.43 -3.14
N MET A 202 4.43 12.36 -3.33
CA MET A 202 5.66 12.08 -2.59
C MET A 202 6.91 12.74 -3.20
N LEU A 203 6.93 12.96 -4.51
CA LEU A 203 8.13 13.45 -5.21
C LEU A 203 8.27 14.99 -5.11
N PRO A 204 9.50 15.51 -5.28
CA PRO A 204 9.74 16.95 -5.28
C PRO A 204 8.88 17.65 -6.32
N TYR A 205 8.41 18.86 -6.01
CA TYR A 205 7.52 19.61 -6.88
C TYR A 205 8.30 20.59 -7.74
N TYR A 206 8.46 20.26 -9.02
CA TYR A 206 9.09 21.13 -10.03
C TYR A 206 8.04 21.59 -11.03
N ASN A 207 7.63 22.87 -10.95
CA ASN A 207 6.59 23.44 -11.81
C ASN A 207 6.79 24.95 -12.01
N ASP A 208 6.18 25.51 -13.05
CA ASP A 208 6.20 26.95 -13.35
C ASP A 208 5.33 27.76 -12.37
N THR A 209 4.38 27.10 -11.71
CA THR A 209 3.51 27.69 -10.68
C THR A 209 3.87 27.12 -9.32
N ILE A 210 4.10 27.99 -8.33
CA ILE A 210 4.37 27.62 -6.94
C ILE A 210 3.38 28.35 -6.04
N TYR A 211 2.69 27.61 -5.17
CA TYR A 211 1.82 28.16 -4.14
C TYR A 211 2.61 28.41 -2.85
N ILE A 212 2.39 29.58 -2.24
CA ILE A 212 3.04 30.01 -0.99
C ILE A 212 1.94 30.44 -0.01
N SER A 213 2.07 30.06 1.25
CA SER A 213 1.16 30.50 2.32
C SER A 213 1.96 30.73 3.61
N GLU A 214 1.62 31.77 4.34
CA GLU A 214 2.19 32.04 5.68
C GLU A 214 1.53 31.20 6.79
N ASP A 215 0.45 30.49 6.47
CA ASP A 215 -0.27 29.63 7.40
C ASP A 215 0.50 28.33 7.66
N GLN A 216 1.16 28.28 8.81
CA GLN A 216 1.97 27.14 9.28
C GLN A 216 1.16 25.86 9.53
N LEU A 217 -0.18 25.92 9.48
CA LEU A 217 -1.02 24.73 9.59
C LEU A 217 -1.15 23.96 8.27
N ILE A 218 -0.94 24.64 7.14
CA ILE A 218 -1.17 24.07 5.80
C ILE A 218 0.06 24.16 4.89
N ALA A 219 1.07 24.92 5.27
CA ALA A 219 2.29 25.14 4.50
C ALA A 219 3.53 24.63 5.25
N ASP A 220 4.50 24.13 4.48
CA ASP A 220 5.78 23.64 4.98
C ASP A 220 6.89 23.85 3.95
N ASP A 221 8.13 24.08 4.38
CA ASP A 221 9.31 24.26 3.51
C ASP A 221 9.99 22.90 3.24
N THR A 222 9.29 22.04 2.49
CA THR A 222 9.82 20.74 2.05
C THR A 222 10.13 20.75 0.55
N GLN A 223 10.84 19.73 0.05
CA GLN A 223 11.03 19.59 -1.40
C GLN A 223 9.72 19.36 -2.18
N LYS A 224 8.63 18.98 -1.50
CA LYS A 224 7.32 18.68 -2.09
C LYS A 224 6.40 19.88 -2.09
N CYS A 225 6.74 20.95 -1.35
CA CYS A 225 5.92 22.14 -1.22
C CYS A 225 5.78 22.88 -2.55
N GLY A 226 4.82 23.79 -2.61
CA GLY A 226 4.55 24.61 -3.78
C GLY A 226 3.29 24.19 -4.52
N ARG A 227 2.52 23.26 -3.97
CA ARG A 227 1.23 22.78 -4.50
C ARG A 227 0.09 23.51 -3.80
N LEU A 228 -1.08 23.56 -4.43
CA LEU A 228 -2.26 24.17 -3.80
C LEU A 228 -2.60 23.56 -2.43
N LYS A 229 -2.46 22.23 -2.30
CA LYS A 229 -2.73 21.48 -1.06
C LYS A 229 -1.53 21.38 -0.10
N LEU A 230 -0.34 21.80 -0.53
CA LEU A 230 0.87 21.90 0.30
C LEU A 230 1.70 23.10 -0.17
N PRO A 231 1.30 24.34 0.15
CA PRO A 231 2.06 25.52 -0.20
C PRO A 231 3.42 25.53 0.52
N CYS A 232 4.40 26.24 -0.03
CA CYS A 232 5.65 26.54 0.70
C CYS A 232 5.41 27.66 1.72
N LEU A 233 6.18 27.66 2.83
CA LEU A 233 6.20 28.80 3.76
C LEU A 233 7.01 29.96 3.19
N THR A 234 8.10 29.65 2.49
CA THR A 234 8.97 30.65 1.88
C THR A 234 9.32 30.30 0.43
N LEU A 235 9.46 31.32 -0.41
CA LEU A 235 10.07 31.17 -1.73
C LEU A 235 11.55 31.52 -1.62
N ARG A 236 12.42 30.51 -1.57
CA ARG A 236 13.85 30.72 -1.62
C ARG A 236 14.30 30.84 -3.07
N PHE A 237 14.47 32.07 -3.54
CA PHE A 237 15.19 32.34 -4.79
C PHE A 237 16.69 32.10 -4.54
N ARG A 238 17.30 31.15 -5.24
CA ARG A 238 18.77 31.00 -5.32
C ARG A 238 19.21 31.14 -6.77
#